data_AF-A0A293M475-F1
#
_entry.id   AF-A0A293M475-F1
#
_cell.length_a   1.000
_cell.length_b   1.000
_cell.length_c   1.000
_cell.angle_alpha   90.00
_cell.angle_beta   90.00
_cell.angle_gamma   90.00
#
_symmetry.space_group_name_H-M   'P 1'
#
loop_
_entity.id
_entity.type
_entity.pdbx_description
1 polymer ?
#
loop_
_entity_poly.entity_id
_entity_poly.type
_entity_poly.pdbx_seq_one_letter_code
_entity_poly.pdbx_strand_id
1 'polypeptide(L)'
;MKLQQGRPVSSGERARIAFVLSVSGRALRQVLRLLRMIYSGSHFYYIHVDARQDYLFRELLWLEERFSNIRLARKRFPTMWGGSSLLHMLLHAMTELLHTPAQWHYLINLSETDYPIKPLEDLEQFLAANMGTNFVKSHGQDTQR
;
A
#
# COMPACT_ATOMS: atom_id res chain seq x y z
N MET A 1 20.86 17.80 -11.70
CA MET A 1 20.17 16.58 -11.21
C MET A 1 19.50 15.91 -12.41
N LYS A 2 20.10 14.87 -12.99
CA LYS A 2 19.51 14.18 -14.15
C LYS A 2 18.44 13.23 -13.63
N LEU A 3 17.17 13.53 -13.92
CA LEU A 3 16.07 12.59 -13.76
C LEU A 3 16.39 11.37 -14.62
N GLN A 4 16.71 10.24 -13.99
CA GLN A 4 16.76 8.97 -14.70
C GLN A 4 15.34 8.70 -15.18
N GLN A 5 15.11 8.86 -16.49
CA GLN A 5 13.86 8.43 -17.11
C GLN A 5 13.75 6.92 -16.88
N GLY A 6 12.67 6.50 -16.24
CA GLY A 6 12.37 5.09 -15.99
C GLY A 6 12.45 4.31 -17.30
N ARG A 7 12.96 3.08 -17.22
CA ARG A 7 13.11 2.19 -18.38
C ARG A 7 11.76 2.07 -19.10
N PRO A 8 11.69 2.20 -20.44
CA PRO A 8 10.44 2.02 -21.16
C PRO A 8 9.96 0.58 -20.96
N VAL A 9 8.71 0.46 -20.52
CA VAL A 9 8.00 -0.79 -20.25
C VAL A 9 7.76 -1.51 -21.56
N SER A 10 8.16 -2.78 -21.65
CA SER A 10 7.90 -3.59 -22.84
C SER A 10 6.40 -3.91 -22.98
N SER A 11 5.90 -4.02 -24.20
CA SER A 11 4.51 -4.42 -24.47
C SER A 11 4.18 -5.74 -23.77
N GLY A 12 3.31 -5.70 -22.75
CA GLY A 12 2.88 -6.88 -21.97
C GLY A 12 3.35 -6.91 -20.51
N GLU A 13 4.16 -5.96 -20.06
CA GLU A 13 4.62 -5.90 -18.67
C GLU A 13 3.53 -5.34 -17.74
N ARG A 14 3.12 -6.16 -16.76
CA ARG A 14 2.11 -5.79 -15.75
C ARG A 14 2.69 -4.84 -14.70
N ALA A 15 1.88 -3.88 -14.26
CA ALA A 15 2.30 -2.97 -13.18
C ALA A 15 2.50 -3.73 -11.87
N ARG A 16 3.66 -3.53 -11.22
CA ARG A 16 3.95 -4.06 -9.90
C ARG A 16 3.61 -3.01 -8.86
N ILE A 17 2.80 -3.36 -7.87
CA ILE A 17 2.25 -2.44 -6.89
C ILE A 17 2.82 -2.74 -5.51
N ALA A 18 3.19 -1.71 -4.77
CA ALA A 18 3.42 -1.75 -3.34
C ALA A 18 2.17 -1.24 -2.62
N PHE A 19 1.44 -2.14 -1.97
CA PHE A 19 0.29 -1.77 -1.13
C PHE A 19 0.76 -1.43 0.28
N VAL A 20 0.41 -0.25 0.77
CA VAL A 20 0.58 0.14 2.17
C VAL A 20 -0.78 0.04 2.86
N LEU A 21 -0.96 -0.98 3.70
CA LEU A 21 -2.18 -1.17 4.46
C LEU A 21 -2.00 -0.56 5.84
N SER A 22 -2.84 0.42 6.18
CA SER A 22 -2.88 1.04 7.52
C SER A 22 -4.11 0.50 8.23
N VAL A 23 -3.93 -0.41 9.19
CA VAL A 23 -5.05 -1.13 9.80
C VAL A 23 -5.15 -0.90 11.29
N SER A 24 -6.38 -0.75 11.77
CA SER A 24 -6.69 -0.55 13.18
C SER A 24 -7.89 -1.38 13.65
N GLY A 25 -8.16 -1.35 14.96
CA GLY A 25 -9.30 -2.04 15.57
C GLY A 25 -9.17 -3.56 15.61
N ARG A 26 -10.33 -4.25 15.49
CA ARG A 26 -10.44 -5.72 15.66
C ARG A 26 -10.97 -6.46 14.43
N ALA A 27 -11.02 -5.79 13.28
CA ALA A 27 -11.63 -6.33 12.06
C ALA A 27 -10.69 -7.29 11.30
N LEU A 28 -10.07 -8.26 11.98
CA LEU A 28 -9.12 -9.22 11.39
C LEU A 28 -9.68 -9.89 10.12
N ARG A 29 -10.92 -10.36 10.18
CA ARG A 29 -11.59 -11.01 9.04
C ARG A 29 -11.71 -10.09 7.84
N GLN A 30 -11.95 -8.79 8.06
CA GLN A 30 -12.05 -7.81 7.00
C GLN A 30 -10.68 -7.53 6.38
N VAL A 31 -9.62 -7.39 7.19
CA VAL A 31 -8.25 -7.24 6.69
C VAL A 31 -7.84 -8.43 5.83
N LEU A 32 -8.10 -9.66 6.31
CA LEU A 32 -7.81 -10.88 5.54
C LEU A 32 -8.66 -10.98 4.27
N ARG A 33 -9.91 -10.52 4.30
CA ARG A 33 -10.78 -10.48 3.12
C ARG A 33 -10.26 -9.48 2.08
N LEU A 34 -9.87 -8.27 2.49
CA LEU A 34 -9.26 -7.28 1.62
C LEU A 34 -7.98 -7.84 0.99
N LEU A 35 -7.06 -8.37 1.80
CA LEU A 35 -5.81 -8.97 1.31
C LEU A 35 -6.08 -10.05 0.26
N ARG A 36 -7.04 -10.96 0.49
CA ARG A 36 -7.40 -11.99 -0.51
C ARG A 36 -7.85 -11.42 -1.86
N MET A 37 -8.52 -10.27 -1.87
CA MET A 37 -9.00 -9.66 -3.12
C MET A 37 -7.89 -8.96 -3.91
N ILE A 38 -6.87 -8.45 -3.22
CA ILE A 38 -5.77 -7.68 -3.84
C ILE A 38 -4.48 -8.49 -3.96
N TYR A 39 -4.45 -9.73 -3.44
CA TYR A 39 -3.23 -10.53 -3.39
C TYR A 39 -2.81 -11.06 -4.76
N SER A 40 -1.55 -10.83 -5.08
CA SER A 40 -0.79 -11.36 -6.20
C SER A 40 0.68 -11.46 -5.78
N GLY A 41 1.37 -12.52 -6.21
CA GLY A 41 2.79 -12.76 -5.92
C GLY A 41 3.73 -11.72 -6.56
N SER A 42 3.24 -10.96 -7.54
CA SER A 42 4.02 -9.94 -8.27
C SER A 42 4.07 -8.59 -7.54
N HIS A 43 3.22 -8.41 -6.52
CA HIS A 43 3.09 -7.18 -5.73
C HIS A 43 3.77 -7.31 -4.37
N PHE A 44 3.89 -6.21 -3.65
CA PHE A 44 4.42 -6.16 -2.30
C PHE A 44 3.38 -5.55 -1.34
N TYR A 45 3.31 -6.08 -0.11
CA TYR A 45 2.34 -5.63 0.89
C TYR A 45 3.07 -5.24 2.16
N TYR A 46 3.04 -3.96 2.48
CA TYR A 46 3.53 -3.41 3.74
C TYR A 46 2.34 -3.12 4.64
N ILE A 47 2.19 -3.89 5.71
CA ILE A 47 1.05 -3.81 6.62
C ILE A 47 1.48 -3.11 7.89
N HIS A 48 1.01 -1.88 8.08
CA HIS A 48 1.10 -1.17 9.35
C HIS A 48 -0.15 -1.47 10.19
N VAL A 49 0.09 -1.95 11.41
CA VAL A 49 -0.95 -2.08 12.43
C VAL A 49 -0.75 -0.95 13.45
N ASP A 50 -1.82 -0.25 13.81
CA ASP A 50 -1.76 0.81 14.83
C ASP A 50 -1.05 0.31 16.11
N ALA A 51 -0.18 1.15 16.68
CA ALA A 51 0.63 0.80 17.85
C ALA A 51 -0.19 0.36 19.08
N ARG A 52 -1.47 0.76 19.16
CA ARG A 52 -2.39 0.41 20.24
C ARG A 52 -3.08 -0.94 20.04
N GLN A 53 -2.93 -1.56 18.88
CA GLN A 53 -3.70 -2.74 18.45
C GLN A 53 -2.84 -4.01 18.44
N ASP A 54 -2.28 -4.38 19.59
CA ASP A 54 -1.38 -5.53 19.71
C ASP A 54 -2.02 -6.87 19.37
N TYR A 55 -3.32 -7.01 19.65
CA TYR A 55 -4.07 -8.20 19.26
C TYR A 55 -4.03 -8.40 17.74
N LEU A 56 -4.43 -7.38 16.97
CA LEU A 56 -4.46 -7.45 15.51
C LEU A 56 -3.06 -7.68 14.93
N PHE A 57 -2.04 -7.05 15.51
CA PHE A 57 -0.65 -7.27 15.10
C PHE A 57 -0.24 -8.73 15.25
N ARG A 58 -0.49 -9.34 16.41
CA ARG A 58 -0.18 -10.77 16.64
C ARG A 58 -0.92 -11.69 15.68
N GLU A 59 -2.20 -11.42 15.43
CA GLU A 59 -3.03 -12.24 14.53
C GLU A 59 -2.62 -12.14 13.05
N LEU A 60 -1.81 -11.13 12.68
CA LEU A 60 -1.34 -10.94 11.30
C LEU A 60 0.13 -11.37 11.11
N LEU A 61 0.88 -11.67 12.17
CA LEU A 61 2.31 -12.04 12.08
C LEU A 61 2.55 -13.28 11.20
N TRP A 62 1.66 -14.26 11.24
CA TRP A 62 1.78 -15.49 10.44
C TRP A 62 1.82 -15.22 8.92
N LEU A 63 1.32 -14.06 8.47
CA LEU A 63 1.36 -13.70 7.06
C LEU A 63 2.79 -13.57 6.53
N GLU A 64 3.74 -13.10 7.34
CA GLU A 64 5.14 -12.95 6.91
C GLU A 64 5.85 -14.30 6.75
N GLU A 65 5.44 -15.30 7.53
CA GLU A 65 5.94 -16.67 7.42
C GLU A 65 5.38 -17.37 6.18
N ARG A 66 4.12 -17.08 5.86
CA ARG A 66 3.41 -17.71 4.73
C ARG A 66 3.71 -17.05 3.39
N PHE A 67 3.95 -15.75 3.36
CA PHE A 67 4.07 -14.97 2.13
C PHE A 67 5.36 -14.14 2.12
N SER A 68 6.25 -14.44 1.18
CA SER A 68 7.57 -13.79 1.07
C SER A 68 7.49 -12.30 0.70
N ASN A 69 6.38 -11.87 0.11
CA ASN A 69 6.10 -10.51 -0.34
C ASN A 69 5.18 -9.71 0.62
N ILE A 70 4.90 -10.24 1.81
CA ILE A 70 4.20 -9.52 2.88
C ILE A 70 5.21 -9.18 3.99
N ARG A 71 5.14 -7.93 4.46
CA ARG A 71 5.89 -7.45 5.62
C ARG A 71 4.98 -6.64 6.55
N LEU A 72 5.09 -6.90 7.84
CA LEU A 72 4.44 -6.12 8.88
C LEU A 72 5.40 -5.05 9.42
N ALA A 73 4.91 -3.82 9.55
CA ALA A 73 5.69 -2.70 10.07
C ALA A 73 6.19 -2.99 11.49
N ARG A 74 7.51 -2.98 11.68
CA ARG A 74 8.11 -3.14 13.01
C ARG A 74 8.00 -1.86 13.83
N LYS A 75 8.20 -0.71 13.20
CA LYS A 75 7.91 0.59 13.80
C LYS A 75 6.43 0.92 13.59
N ARG A 76 5.65 0.75 14.65
CA ARG A 76 4.21 1.07 14.66
C ARG A 76 3.99 2.47 15.21
N PHE A 77 2.94 3.12 14.72
CA PHE A 77 2.55 4.48 15.05
C PHE A 77 1.12 4.46 15.57
N PRO A 78 0.75 5.27 16.58
CA PRO A 78 -0.63 5.46 16.98
C PRO A 78 -1.31 6.36 15.96
N THR A 79 -1.84 5.78 14.90
CA THR A 79 -2.48 6.51 13.80
C THR A 79 -3.85 7.01 14.23
N MET A 80 -3.95 8.30 14.52
CA MET A 80 -5.21 8.99 14.75
C MET A 80 -5.76 9.51 13.42
N TRP A 81 -7.07 9.35 13.19
CA TRP A 81 -7.72 9.96 12.02
C TRP A 81 -7.63 11.49 12.14
N GLY A 82 -7.21 12.16 11.06
CA GLY A 82 -6.94 13.60 11.06
C GLY A 82 -5.69 14.05 11.83
N GLY A 83 -4.91 13.11 12.41
CA GLY A 83 -3.67 13.42 13.13
C GLY A 83 -2.42 13.35 12.25
N SER A 84 -1.37 14.10 12.62
CA SER A 84 -0.06 14.09 11.93
C SER A 84 0.62 12.72 11.93
N SER A 85 0.28 11.86 12.89
CA SER A 85 0.77 10.49 13.00
C SER A 85 0.54 9.65 11.73
N LEU A 86 -0.55 9.89 11.00
CA LEU A 86 -0.84 9.15 9.77
C LEU A 86 0.17 9.50 8.67
N LEU A 87 0.50 10.79 8.53
CA LEU A 87 1.50 11.25 7.57
C LEU A 87 2.89 10.68 7.91
N HIS A 88 3.29 10.73 9.18
CA HIS A 88 4.57 10.15 9.62
C HIS A 88 4.65 8.65 9.35
N MET A 89 3.55 7.92 9.58
CA MET A 89 3.47 6.50 9.29
C MET A 89 3.62 6.24 7.78
N LEU A 90 2.89 6.98 6.92
CA LEU A 90 2.98 6.81 5.46
C LEU A 90 4.38 7.13 4.94
N LEU A 91 5.01 8.22 5.40
CA LEU A 91 6.38 8.58 5.02
C LEU A 91 7.39 7.53 5.48
N HIS A 92 7.19 6.95 6.67
CA HIS A 92 8.04 5.86 7.14
C HIS A 92 7.87 4.61 6.29
N ALA A 93 6.63 4.21 5.97
CA ALA A 93 6.36 3.07 5.09
C ALA A 93 6.98 3.26 3.69
N MET A 94 6.86 4.45 3.12
CA MET A 94 7.51 4.80 1.84
C MET A 94 9.03 4.65 1.93
N THR A 95 9.64 5.10 3.02
CA THR A 95 11.08 4.96 3.25
C THR A 95 11.49 3.49 3.32
N GLU A 96 10.77 2.65 4.06
CA GLU A 96 11.04 1.20 4.15
C GLU A 96 10.88 0.50 2.79
N LEU A 97 9.86 0.88 2.02
CA LEU A 97 9.60 0.33 0.69
C LEU A 97 10.69 0.70 -0.33
N LEU A 98 11.28 1.89 -0.22
CA LEU A 98 12.40 2.32 -1.07
C LEU A 98 13.69 1.55 -0.77
N HIS A 99 13.86 1.03 0.44
CA HIS A 99 15.00 0.17 0.82
C HIS A 99 14.77 -1.32 0.51
N THR A 100 13.57 -1.70 0.06
CA THR A 100 13.27 -3.09 -0.27
C THR A 100 13.86 -3.45 -1.65
N PRO A 101 14.50 -4.61 -1.83
CA PRO A 101 15.08 -5.02 -3.13
C PRO A 101 14.04 -5.23 -4.25
N ALA A 102 12.76 -5.35 -3.88
CA ALA A 102 11.68 -5.59 -4.81
C ALA A 102 11.39 -4.33 -5.63
N GLN A 103 11.49 -4.45 -6.96
CA GLN A 103 11.08 -3.39 -7.87
C GLN A 103 9.55 -3.29 -7.89
N TRP A 104 9.01 -2.12 -7.56
CA TRP A 104 7.61 -1.78 -7.71
C TRP A 104 7.49 -0.45 -8.47
N HIS A 105 6.36 -0.24 -9.14
CA HIS A 105 6.11 0.93 -9.98
C HIS A 105 5.16 1.94 -9.32
N TYR A 106 4.18 1.44 -8.58
CA TYR A 106 3.16 2.24 -7.92
C TYR A 106 3.09 1.93 -6.44
N LEU A 107 2.77 2.94 -5.65
CA LEU A 107 2.37 2.79 -4.26
C LEU A 107 0.89 3.12 -4.12
N ILE A 108 0.14 2.25 -3.46
CA ILE A 108 -1.27 2.47 -3.13
C ILE A 108 -1.45 2.31 -1.63
N ASN A 109 -1.89 3.37 -0.95
CA ASN A 109 -2.25 3.31 0.46
C ASN A 109 -3.73 2.92 0.60
N LEU A 110 -4.02 1.96 1.49
CA LEU A 110 -5.36 1.48 1.82
C LEU A 110 -5.52 1.37 3.34
N SER A 111 -6.75 1.45 3.80
CA SER A 111 -7.20 1.19 5.17
C SER A 111 -7.94 -0.13 5.27
N GLU A 112 -8.24 -0.58 6.49
CA GLU A 112 -9.10 -1.74 6.75
C GLU A 112 -10.54 -1.58 6.25
N THR A 113 -10.97 -0.34 5.96
CA THR A 113 -12.31 -0.02 5.46
C THR A 113 -12.41 0.06 3.94
N ASP A 114 -11.28 0.05 3.23
CA ASP A 114 -11.26 0.07 1.77
C ASP A 114 -11.61 -1.31 1.17
N TYR A 115 -12.16 -1.30 -0.04
CA TYR A 115 -12.46 -2.52 -0.79
C TYR A 115 -12.40 -2.28 -2.31
N PRO A 116 -11.80 -3.19 -3.09
CA PRO A 116 -11.74 -3.03 -4.54
C PRO A 116 -13.14 -3.16 -5.17
N ILE A 117 -13.44 -2.27 -6.11
CA ILE A 117 -14.68 -2.29 -6.91
C ILE A 117 -14.47 -2.85 -8.32
N LYS A 118 -13.22 -3.15 -8.69
CA LYS A 118 -12.82 -3.76 -9.96
C LYS A 118 -11.85 -4.92 -9.69
N PRO A 119 -11.75 -5.88 -10.61
CA PRO A 119 -10.71 -6.90 -10.58
C PRO A 119 -9.30 -6.30 -10.47
N LEU A 120 -8.37 -7.03 -9.84
CA LEU A 120 -6.97 -6.63 -9.73
C LEU A 120 -6.32 -6.46 -11.11
N GLU A 121 -6.66 -7.33 -12.07
CA GLU A 121 -6.12 -7.29 -13.43
C GLU A 121 -6.46 -5.99 -14.17
N ASP A 122 -7.66 -5.45 -13.96
CA ASP A 122 -8.06 -4.15 -14.54
C ASP A 122 -7.20 -3.02 -13.97
N LEU A 123 -6.88 -3.07 -12.66
CA LEU A 123 -5.99 -2.11 -12.03
C LEU A 123 -4.56 -2.24 -12.57
N GLU A 124 -4.03 -3.46 -12.69
CA GLU A 124 -2.71 -3.74 -13.25
C GLU A 124 -2.58 -3.19 -14.69
N GLN A 125 -3.59 -3.43 -15.53
CA GLN A 125 -3.63 -2.98 -16.92
C GLN A 125 -3.72 -1.45 -16.99
N PHE A 126 -4.60 -0.84 -16.19
CA PHE A 126 -4.75 0.62 -16.15
C PHE A 126 -3.45 1.31 -15.74
N LEU A 127 -2.79 0.83 -14.69
CA LEU A 127 -1.53 1.40 -14.21
C LEU A 127 -0.39 1.17 -15.19
N ALA A 128 -0.31 0.00 -15.83
CA ALA A 128 0.70 -0.28 -16.86
C ALA A 128 0.56 0.69 -18.05
N ALA A 129 -0.67 0.99 -18.48
CA ALA A 129 -0.95 1.92 -19.56
C ALA A 129 -0.65 3.39 -19.20
N ASN A 130 -0.50 3.73 -17.92
CA ASN A 130 -0.29 5.09 -17.44
C ASN A 130 1.04 5.27 -16.67
N MET A 131 2.02 4.41 -16.95
CA MET A 131 3.31 4.38 -16.26
C MET A 131 3.96 5.77 -16.16
N GLY A 132 4.46 6.12 -14.97
CA GLY A 132 5.08 7.42 -14.71
C GLY A 132 4.10 8.54 -14.31
N THR A 133 2.80 8.29 -14.32
CA THR A 133 1.77 9.23 -13.84
C THR A 133 1.45 9.00 -12.37
N ASN A 134 1.19 10.08 -11.61
CA ASN A 134 0.67 10.00 -10.24
C ASN A 134 -0.83 10.31 -10.21
N PHE A 135 -1.58 9.55 -9.41
CA PHE A 135 -3.04 9.69 -9.29
C PHE A 135 -3.39 10.18 -7.89
N VAL A 136 -3.67 11.47 -7.75
CA VAL A 136 -4.11 12.09 -6.50
C VAL A 136 -5.26 13.04 -6.80
N LYS A 137 -6.35 12.96 -6.04
CA LYS A 137 -7.49 13.86 -6.20
C LYS A 137 -7.26 15.15 -5.42
N SER A 138 -7.29 16.29 -6.12
CA SER A 138 -7.39 17.61 -5.49
C SER A 138 -8.84 17.98 -5.20
N HIS A 139 -9.06 18.84 -4.21
CA HIS A 139 -10.37 19.34 -3.76
C HIS A 139 -11.09 20.25 -4.79
N GLY A 140 -10.44 20.56 -5.92
CA GLY A 140 -11.00 21.46 -6.95
C GLY A 140 -10.63 22.92 -6.72
N GLN A 141 -11.20 23.82 -7.54
CA GLN A 141 -10.98 25.27 -7.42
C GLN A 141 -12.00 25.90 -6.46
N ASP A 142 -11.79 25.70 -5.16
CA ASP A 142 -12.27 26.64 -4.15
C ASP A 142 -11.33 26.58 -2.94
N THR A 143 -10.08 27.02 -3.15
CA THR A 143 -8.99 26.94 -2.17
C THR A 143 -9.08 28.00 -1.05
N GLN A 144 -10.18 28.76 -0.99
CA GLN A 144 -10.43 29.77 0.05
C GLN A 144 -11.41 29.30 1.14
N ARG A 145 -11.76 28.01 1.18
CA ARG A 145 -12.57 27.42 2.25
C ARG A 145 -11.85 26.28 2.95
#